data_AF-A0A0W0TQA0-F1
#
_entry.id   AF-A0A0W0TQA0-F1
#
_cell.length_a   1.000
_cell.length_b   1.000
_cell.length_c   1.000
_cell.angle_alpha   90.00
_cell.angle_beta   90.00
_cell.angle_gamma   90.00
#
_symmetry.space_group_name_H-M   'P 1'
#
loop_
_entity.id
_entity.type
_entity.pdbx_description
1 polymer ?
#
loop_
_entity_poly.entity_id
_entity_poly.type
_entity_poly.pdbx_seq_one_letter_code
_entity_poly.pdbx_strand_id
1 'polypeptide(L)'
;MFKAAQPNTLSINLDDFPGGVAAWGALPAVFDSYAHGFDRGVHLHARLTDPGKKQIDQSFAEVEICWKNRRLLLTEESAVHYTLSSIFNFPILSMDCCHCGHELLDIGLAAVMPSFDHYCGFCGQVTLSELRCTANPIMRFKRYLGDEQIKRPVIIPARKISLDAERYPGGFQIWGSNPSILWTATRQEESAIHVHAYDSQGKRVVDNTYGEVRVMGRLLDIEMVRVLQIQQALPSLQDYLNSYHCPYCDHPHFDQALLAVIPHQKHACEQCHRVFITPRAVSNPALALLKQLASATEEINDESCS
;
A
#
# COMPACT_ATOMS: atom_id res chain seq x y z
N MET A 1 -19.23 -4.36 -4.03
CA MET A 1 -19.29 -4.20 -5.50
C MET A 1 -18.13 -3.34 -5.94
N PHE A 2 -17.24 -3.83 -6.79
CA PHE A 2 -16.11 -3.05 -7.31
C PHE A 2 -16.62 -2.02 -8.31
N LYS A 3 -16.32 -0.73 -8.12
CA LYS A 3 -16.43 0.24 -9.21
C LYS A 3 -15.21 0.04 -10.10
N ALA A 4 -15.45 -0.39 -11.34
CA ALA A 4 -14.41 -0.31 -12.36
C ALA A 4 -13.98 1.16 -12.48
N ALA A 5 -12.67 1.42 -12.53
CA ALA A 5 -12.18 2.72 -12.93
C ALA A 5 -12.83 3.06 -14.29
N GLN A 6 -13.39 4.27 -14.44
CA GLN A 6 -13.75 4.73 -15.78
C GLN A 6 -12.49 4.66 -16.67
N PRO A 7 -12.61 4.32 -17.96
CA PRO A 7 -11.47 4.22 -18.89
C PRO A 7 -10.89 5.58 -19.26
N ASN A 8 -10.61 6.40 -18.25
CA ASN A 8 -10.07 7.74 -18.36
C ASN A 8 -8.56 7.64 -18.16
N THR A 9 -7.82 7.52 -19.25
CA THR A 9 -6.40 7.84 -19.26
C THR A 9 -6.25 9.34 -18.99
N LEU A 10 -5.44 9.71 -18.01
CA LEU A 10 -5.06 11.11 -17.77
C LEU A 10 -3.67 11.35 -18.34
N SER A 11 -3.46 12.45 -19.08
CA SER A 11 -2.12 12.96 -19.37
C SER A 11 -1.84 14.19 -18.49
N ILE A 12 -0.70 14.20 -17.81
CA ILE A 12 -0.28 15.28 -16.92
C ILE A 12 1.16 15.69 -17.24
N ASN A 13 1.40 16.99 -17.38
CA ASN A 13 2.75 17.54 -17.40
C ASN A 13 3.14 18.01 -16.00
N LEU A 14 4.27 17.52 -15.48
CA LEU A 14 4.72 17.86 -14.13
C LEU A 14 5.00 19.37 -13.96
N ASP A 15 5.40 20.05 -15.03
CA ASP A 15 5.69 21.49 -15.01
C ASP A 15 4.43 22.35 -14.79
N ASP A 16 3.25 21.81 -15.10
CA ASP A 16 1.96 22.50 -14.90
C ASP A 16 1.51 22.50 -13.42
N PHE A 17 2.16 21.68 -12.56
CA PHE A 17 1.78 21.48 -11.16
C PHE A 17 2.96 21.75 -10.21
N PRO A 18 3.42 23.02 -10.11
CA PRO A 18 4.58 23.37 -9.29
C PRO A 18 4.34 23.22 -7.79
N GLY A 19 3.09 23.09 -7.34
CA GLY A 19 2.73 22.71 -5.97
C GLY A 19 2.96 21.23 -5.65
N GLY A 20 3.37 20.43 -6.64
CA GLY A 20 3.72 19.04 -6.50
C GLY A 20 2.67 18.08 -7.05
N VAL A 21 3.18 16.98 -7.58
CA VAL A 21 2.44 15.80 -8.06
C VAL A 21 2.89 14.62 -7.24
N ALA A 22 1.94 13.80 -6.82
CA ALA A 22 2.20 12.54 -6.17
C ALA A 22 1.34 11.43 -6.74
N ALA A 23 1.91 10.24 -6.90
CA ALA A 23 1.26 9.09 -7.51
C ALA A 23 1.48 7.83 -6.67
N TRP A 24 0.47 6.96 -6.58
CA TRP A 24 0.55 5.66 -5.93
C TRP A 24 -0.19 4.61 -6.76
N GLY A 25 0.24 3.35 -6.68
CA GLY A 25 -0.63 2.23 -7.00
C GLY A 25 -1.70 2.12 -5.93
N ALA A 26 -2.96 2.33 -6.29
CA ALA A 26 -4.06 2.30 -5.35
C ALA A 26 -4.21 0.86 -4.80
N LEU A 27 -4.28 0.74 -3.48
CA LEU A 27 -4.56 -0.52 -2.78
C LEU A 27 -5.79 -0.33 -1.88
N PRO A 28 -6.58 -1.40 -1.66
CA PRO A 28 -7.73 -1.33 -0.76
C PRO A 28 -7.30 -0.92 0.66
N ALA A 29 -8.26 -0.40 1.40
CA ALA A 29 -8.09 -0.16 2.83
C ALA A 29 -7.87 -1.48 3.55
N VAL A 30 -7.01 -1.50 4.58
CA VAL A 30 -6.88 -2.68 5.44
C VAL A 30 -8.12 -2.94 6.27
N PHE A 31 -8.93 -1.90 6.43
CA PHE A 31 -10.19 -1.90 7.12
C PHE A 31 -11.12 -0.85 6.49
N ASP A 32 -12.37 -1.23 6.24
CA ASP A 32 -13.44 -0.35 5.79
C ASP A 32 -14.71 -0.81 6.49
N SER A 33 -15.17 -0.04 7.47
CA SER A 33 -16.29 -0.48 8.33
C SER A 33 -17.59 -0.67 7.55
N TYR A 34 -17.81 0.08 6.48
CA TYR A 34 -19.11 0.19 5.78
C TYR A 34 -19.00 -0.18 4.30
N ALA A 35 -17.89 -0.79 3.88
CA ALA A 35 -17.64 -1.19 2.50
C ALA A 35 -17.91 -0.06 1.49
N HIS A 36 -17.45 1.16 1.80
CA HIS A 36 -17.56 2.36 0.96
C HIS A 36 -16.98 2.17 -0.45
N GLY A 37 -16.22 1.09 -0.65
CA GLY A 37 -15.63 0.72 -1.91
C GLY A 37 -14.23 1.30 -2.04
N PHE A 38 -13.62 0.99 -3.17
CA PHE A 38 -12.22 1.30 -3.42
C PHE A 38 -12.03 1.62 -4.90
N ASP A 39 -11.46 2.79 -5.16
CA ASP A 39 -11.13 3.25 -6.52
C ASP A 39 -9.77 2.70 -6.93
N ARG A 40 -9.80 1.70 -7.82
CA ARG A 40 -8.63 1.04 -8.40
C ARG A 40 -7.86 1.98 -9.34
N GLY A 41 -6.60 1.65 -9.59
CA GLY A 41 -5.77 2.34 -10.57
C GLY A 41 -4.55 3.04 -9.99
N VAL A 42 -4.08 4.05 -10.72
CA VAL A 42 -3.06 5.00 -10.30
C VAL A 42 -3.76 6.14 -9.58
N HIS A 43 -3.59 6.22 -8.26
CA HIS A 43 -4.11 7.32 -7.46
C HIS A 43 -3.19 8.54 -7.58
N LEU A 44 -3.73 9.68 -8.01
CA LEU A 44 -2.96 10.88 -8.30
C LEU A 44 -3.42 12.06 -7.44
N HIS A 45 -2.45 12.71 -6.81
CA HIS A 45 -2.59 14.05 -6.25
C HIS A 45 -1.81 15.05 -7.09
N ALA A 46 -2.42 16.19 -7.46
CA ALA A 46 -1.71 17.27 -8.13
C ALA A 46 -2.14 18.64 -7.60
N ARG A 47 -1.17 19.55 -7.41
CA ARG A 47 -1.39 20.90 -6.82
C ARG A 47 -0.71 21.98 -7.67
N LEU A 48 -1.37 23.12 -7.80
CA LEU A 48 -0.79 24.31 -8.45
C LEU A 48 0.13 25.09 -7.49
N THR A 49 -0.07 25.00 -6.18
CA THR A 49 0.75 25.68 -5.17
C THR A 49 0.98 24.77 -3.95
N ASP A 50 2.07 25.00 -3.22
CA ASP A 50 2.40 24.30 -1.96
C ASP A 50 2.69 25.32 -0.83
N PRO A 51 1.83 25.43 0.21
CA PRO A 51 0.56 24.72 0.37
C PRO A 51 -0.51 25.23 -0.61
N GLY A 52 -1.48 24.38 -0.94
CA GLY A 52 -2.58 24.69 -1.86
C GLY A 52 -3.68 23.64 -1.80
N LYS A 53 -4.81 23.80 -2.50
CA LYS A 53 -5.82 22.74 -2.65
C LYS A 53 -5.37 21.72 -3.70
N LYS A 54 -5.69 20.43 -3.52
CA LYS A 54 -5.54 19.41 -4.56
C LYS A 54 -6.45 19.80 -5.74
N GLN A 55 -5.88 19.95 -6.93
CA GLN A 55 -6.64 20.10 -8.18
C GLN A 55 -7.07 18.74 -8.71
N ILE A 56 -6.20 17.74 -8.53
CA ILE A 56 -6.49 16.34 -8.85
C ILE A 56 -6.34 15.54 -7.55
N ASP A 57 -7.35 14.73 -7.27
CA ASP A 57 -7.45 13.80 -6.15
C ASP A 57 -8.37 12.64 -6.53
N GLN A 58 -7.88 11.74 -7.38
CA GLN A 58 -8.65 10.60 -7.88
C GLN A 58 -7.74 9.51 -8.44
N SER A 59 -8.32 8.33 -8.66
CA SER A 59 -7.66 7.20 -9.31
C SER A 59 -8.01 7.12 -10.79
N PHE A 60 -7.04 6.69 -11.61
CA PHE A 60 -7.19 6.49 -13.05
C PHE A 60 -6.67 5.11 -13.44
N ALA A 61 -7.23 4.48 -14.48
CA ALA A 61 -6.69 3.22 -14.98
C ALA A 61 -5.24 3.38 -15.46
N GLU A 62 -4.95 4.51 -16.11
CA GLU A 62 -3.64 4.86 -16.63
C GLU A 62 -3.37 6.37 -16.50
N VAL A 63 -2.12 6.73 -16.24
CA VAL A 63 -1.65 8.12 -16.19
C VAL A 63 -0.40 8.26 -17.05
N GLU A 64 -0.48 9.02 -18.13
CA GLU A 64 0.69 9.46 -18.89
C GLU A 64 1.34 10.65 -18.16
N ILE A 65 2.52 10.45 -17.60
CA ILE A 65 3.31 11.50 -16.96
C ILE A 65 4.31 12.05 -17.97
N CYS A 66 4.18 13.34 -18.27
CA CYS A 66 5.10 14.10 -19.09
C CYS A 66 6.03 14.94 -18.21
N TRP A 67 7.32 14.92 -18.49
CA TRP A 67 8.29 15.84 -17.89
C TRP A 67 9.40 16.14 -18.89
N LYS A 68 9.56 17.43 -19.23
CA LYS A 68 10.41 17.86 -20.35
C LYS A 68 10.01 17.08 -21.62
N ASN A 69 10.96 16.43 -22.29
CA ASN A 69 10.73 15.62 -23.50
C ASN A 69 10.58 14.11 -23.19
N ARG A 70 10.32 13.74 -21.93
CA ARG A 70 10.16 12.34 -21.51
C ARG A 70 8.72 12.08 -21.13
N ARG A 71 8.29 10.84 -21.37
CA ARG A 71 6.96 10.34 -21.02
C ARG A 71 7.08 9.00 -20.33
N LEU A 72 6.23 8.77 -19.34
CA LEU A 72 6.00 7.47 -18.73
C LEU A 72 4.50 7.22 -18.76
N LEU A 73 4.10 6.02 -19.18
CA LEU A 73 2.76 5.51 -18.94
C LEU A 73 2.77 4.75 -17.61
N LEU A 74 2.13 5.30 -16.58
CA LEU A 74 1.81 4.56 -15.37
C LEU A 74 0.49 3.81 -15.59
N THR A 75 0.56 2.49 -15.56
CA THR A 75 -0.63 1.63 -15.55
C THR A 75 -0.99 1.23 -14.13
N GLU A 76 -2.25 0.86 -13.88
CA GLU A 76 -2.64 0.24 -12.62
C GLU A 76 -1.70 -0.90 -12.22
N GLU A 77 -1.42 -1.81 -13.16
CA GLU A 77 -0.61 -2.99 -12.90
C GLU A 77 0.82 -2.63 -12.46
N SER A 78 1.51 -1.77 -13.21
CA SER A 78 2.88 -1.36 -12.85
C SER A 78 2.91 -0.60 -11.51
N ALA A 79 1.94 0.30 -11.30
CA ALA A 79 1.86 1.12 -10.10
C ALA A 79 1.57 0.30 -8.84
N VAL A 80 0.58 -0.60 -8.89
CA VAL A 80 0.22 -1.48 -7.77
C VAL A 80 1.40 -2.36 -7.39
N HIS A 81 2.03 -3.03 -8.36
CA HIS A 81 3.14 -3.93 -8.09
C HIS A 81 4.41 -3.20 -7.64
N TYR A 82 4.60 -1.94 -8.04
CA TYR A 82 5.65 -1.10 -7.46
C TYR A 82 5.37 -0.81 -5.99
N THR A 83 4.12 -0.44 -5.64
CA THR A 83 3.72 -0.25 -4.24
C THR A 83 4.01 -1.52 -3.44
N LEU A 84 3.64 -2.70 -3.95
CA LEU A 84 3.95 -3.99 -3.31
C LEU A 84 5.47 -4.20 -3.13
N SER A 85 6.26 -3.92 -4.16
CA SER A 85 7.71 -4.11 -4.13
C SER A 85 8.42 -3.18 -3.14
N SER A 86 7.91 -1.96 -2.98
CA SER A 86 8.57 -0.91 -2.20
C SER A 86 8.59 -1.16 -0.69
N ILE A 87 7.68 -2.00 -0.18
CA ILE A 87 7.44 -2.12 1.27
C ILE A 87 8.63 -2.70 2.05
N PHE A 88 9.32 -3.69 1.47
CA PHE A 88 10.40 -4.43 2.14
C PHE A 88 11.80 -3.91 1.80
N ASN A 89 11.87 -2.81 1.03
CA ASN A 89 13.12 -2.09 0.72
C ASN A 89 14.23 -2.99 0.12
N PHE A 90 13.86 -3.99 -0.67
CA PHE A 90 14.80 -4.72 -1.52
C PHE A 90 15.02 -3.98 -2.85
N PRO A 91 16.06 -4.31 -3.63
CA PRO A 91 16.30 -3.68 -4.92
C PRO A 91 15.13 -3.89 -5.90
N ILE A 92 14.69 -2.79 -6.52
CA ILE A 92 13.76 -2.80 -7.66
C ILE A 92 14.51 -2.24 -8.86
N LEU A 93 14.49 -2.96 -9.98
CA LEU A 93 15.20 -2.58 -11.20
C LEU A 93 14.22 -2.43 -12.37
N SER A 94 14.55 -1.56 -13.32
CA SER A 94 13.96 -1.61 -14.66
C SER A 94 14.94 -2.33 -15.57
N MET A 95 14.43 -3.30 -16.32
CA MET A 95 15.20 -4.11 -17.26
C MET A 95 14.31 -4.60 -18.39
N ASP A 96 14.92 -4.90 -19.53
CA ASP A 96 14.26 -5.44 -20.72
C ASP A 96 14.51 -6.94 -20.84
N CYS A 97 13.53 -7.66 -21.38
CA CYS A 97 13.65 -9.09 -21.65
C CYS A 97 14.80 -9.35 -22.62
N CYS A 98 15.75 -10.22 -22.25
CA CYS A 98 16.90 -10.52 -23.11
C CYS A 98 16.54 -11.28 -24.40
N HIS A 99 15.29 -11.76 -24.52
CA HIS A 99 14.79 -12.50 -25.68
C HIS A 99 13.97 -11.66 -26.64
N CYS A 100 13.11 -10.76 -26.15
CA CYS A 100 12.19 -9.98 -26.99
C CYS A 100 12.30 -8.46 -26.83
N GLY A 101 13.09 -7.98 -25.87
CA GLY A 101 13.26 -6.54 -25.59
C GLY A 101 12.08 -5.86 -24.90
N HIS A 102 11.01 -6.57 -24.56
CA HIS A 102 9.88 -5.99 -23.80
C HIS A 102 10.31 -5.70 -22.35
N GLU A 103 9.88 -4.57 -21.80
CA GLU A 103 10.20 -4.20 -20.41
C GLU A 103 9.55 -5.16 -19.42
N LEU A 104 10.31 -5.60 -18.43
CA LEU A 104 9.84 -6.59 -17.46
C LEU A 104 9.09 -5.95 -16.28
N LEU A 105 8.05 -6.65 -15.85
CA LEU A 105 7.23 -6.32 -14.69
C LEU A 105 6.96 -7.60 -13.90
N ASP A 106 7.51 -7.69 -12.70
CA ASP A 106 7.16 -8.74 -11.76
C ASP A 106 5.81 -8.42 -11.12
N ILE A 107 4.88 -9.40 -11.17
CA ILE A 107 3.50 -9.25 -10.70
C ILE A 107 3.17 -10.23 -9.55
N GLY A 108 2.15 -9.90 -8.77
CA GLY A 108 1.67 -10.67 -7.63
C GLY A 108 2.79 -11.01 -6.65
N LEU A 109 2.99 -12.29 -6.38
CA LEU A 109 4.01 -12.78 -5.46
C LEU A 109 5.44 -12.45 -5.94
N ALA A 110 5.69 -12.42 -7.25
CA ALA A 110 6.99 -12.05 -7.80
C ALA A 110 7.36 -10.59 -7.48
N ALA A 111 6.37 -9.70 -7.35
CA ALA A 111 6.58 -8.31 -6.95
C ALA A 111 7.05 -8.16 -5.49
N VAL A 112 6.89 -9.18 -4.64
CA VAL A 112 7.31 -9.14 -3.23
C VAL A 112 8.39 -10.16 -2.88
N MET A 113 8.86 -10.93 -3.86
CA MET A 113 9.88 -11.96 -3.69
C MET A 113 11.05 -11.72 -4.64
N PRO A 114 12.11 -11.04 -4.17
CA PRO A 114 13.30 -10.79 -4.98
C PRO A 114 13.92 -12.08 -5.51
N SER A 115 14.16 -12.11 -6.81
CA SER A 115 14.63 -13.26 -7.57
C SER A 115 15.81 -12.86 -8.48
N PHE A 116 16.53 -13.87 -8.98
CA PHE A 116 17.41 -13.69 -10.13
C PHE A 116 16.66 -13.92 -11.44
N ASP A 117 15.54 -14.66 -11.39
CA ASP A 117 14.78 -15.10 -12.54
C ASP A 117 13.55 -14.20 -12.70
N HIS A 118 13.41 -13.53 -13.84
CA HIS A 118 12.30 -12.64 -14.17
C HIS A 118 11.56 -13.13 -15.40
N TYR A 119 10.27 -13.45 -15.24
CA TYR A 119 9.44 -14.00 -16.31
C TYR A 119 8.88 -12.89 -17.20
N CYS A 120 9.07 -13.01 -18.51
CA CYS A 120 8.50 -12.07 -19.47
C CYS A 120 7.04 -12.43 -19.76
N GLY A 121 6.11 -11.60 -19.28
CA GLY A 121 4.68 -11.74 -19.59
C GLY A 121 4.32 -11.64 -21.08
N PHE A 122 5.23 -11.14 -21.93
CA PHE A 122 5.00 -11.01 -23.37
C PHE A 122 5.43 -12.24 -24.18
N CYS A 123 6.65 -12.74 -24.02
CA CYS A 123 7.18 -13.87 -24.80
C CYS A 123 7.29 -15.19 -24.01
N GLY A 124 7.04 -15.15 -22.71
CA GLY A 124 7.09 -16.31 -21.82
C GLY A 124 8.48 -16.82 -21.47
N GLN A 125 9.55 -16.12 -21.87
CA GLN A 125 10.93 -16.47 -21.54
C GLN A 125 11.40 -15.84 -20.23
N VAL A 126 12.45 -16.40 -19.65
CA VAL A 126 13.07 -15.89 -18.41
C VAL A 126 14.31 -15.06 -18.75
N THR A 127 14.41 -13.90 -18.12
CA THR A 127 15.62 -13.07 -18.09
C THR A 127 16.27 -13.18 -16.72
N LEU A 128 17.59 -13.34 -16.70
CA LEU A 128 18.37 -13.43 -15.45
C LEU A 128 18.96 -12.07 -15.10
N SER A 129 18.85 -11.66 -13.84
CA SER A 129 19.52 -10.49 -13.28
C SER A 129 20.78 -10.89 -12.51
N GLU A 130 21.72 -9.95 -12.35
CA GLU A 130 22.97 -10.19 -11.59
C GLU A 130 22.76 -10.11 -10.06
N LEU A 131 21.63 -9.53 -9.64
CA LEU A 131 21.32 -9.20 -8.25
C LEU A 131 19.90 -9.68 -7.95
N ARG A 132 19.67 -10.22 -6.76
CA ARG A 132 18.30 -10.52 -6.32
C ARG A 132 17.50 -9.22 -6.23
N CYS A 133 16.49 -9.10 -7.08
CA CYS A 133 15.67 -7.91 -7.20
C CYS A 133 14.24 -8.26 -7.65
N THR A 134 13.39 -7.25 -7.75
CA THR A 134 12.17 -7.33 -8.56
C THR A 134 12.28 -6.39 -9.77
N ALA A 135 11.64 -6.75 -10.86
CA ALA A 135 11.56 -5.96 -12.07
C ALA A 135 10.31 -5.07 -12.06
N ASN A 136 10.47 -3.76 -12.27
CA ASN A 136 9.35 -2.86 -12.48
C ASN A 136 9.76 -1.68 -13.39
N PRO A 137 8.98 -1.37 -14.45
CA PRO A 137 9.30 -0.32 -15.42
C PRO A 137 9.40 1.09 -14.81
N ILE A 138 8.70 1.33 -13.69
CA ILE A 138 8.68 2.64 -13.01
C ILE A 138 10.08 3.14 -12.64
N MET A 139 11.01 2.22 -12.36
CA MET A 139 12.39 2.58 -12.02
C MET A 139 13.12 3.32 -13.16
N ARG A 140 12.78 3.04 -14.43
CA ARG A 140 13.36 3.75 -15.59
C ARG A 140 13.05 5.25 -15.53
N PHE A 141 11.81 5.57 -15.19
CA PHE A 141 11.37 6.96 -15.12
C PHE A 141 11.84 7.66 -13.85
N LYS A 142 11.84 6.97 -12.71
CA LYS A 142 12.45 7.46 -11.47
C LYS A 142 13.91 7.87 -11.69
N ARG A 143 14.68 7.10 -12.47
CA ARG A 143 16.03 7.49 -12.91
C ARG A 143 16.06 8.77 -13.72
N TYR A 144 15.14 8.95 -14.67
CA TYR A 144 15.07 10.19 -15.43
C TYR A 144 14.78 11.40 -14.55
N LEU A 145 13.93 11.25 -13.54
CA LEU A 145 13.62 12.28 -12.55
C LEU A 145 14.76 12.56 -11.55
N GLY A 146 15.81 11.73 -11.53
CA GLY A 146 16.87 11.80 -10.52
C GLY A 146 16.41 11.35 -9.13
N ASP A 147 15.39 10.49 -9.07
CA ASP A 147 14.75 10.02 -7.84
C ASP A 147 14.64 8.49 -7.83
N GLU A 148 15.77 7.79 -7.86
CA GLU A 148 15.82 6.32 -7.79
C GLU A 148 15.59 5.76 -6.37
N GLN A 149 15.29 6.63 -5.39
CA GLN A 149 15.03 6.21 -4.03
C GLN A 149 13.70 5.44 -3.96
N ILE A 150 13.76 4.18 -3.53
CA ILE A 150 12.59 3.35 -3.22
C ILE A 150 11.95 3.85 -1.92
N LYS A 151 12.79 4.09 -0.90
CA LYS A 151 12.39 4.68 0.38
C LYS A 151 12.93 6.11 0.46
N ARG A 152 12.04 7.10 0.37
CA ARG A 152 12.37 8.52 0.57
C ARG A 152 12.36 8.86 2.06
N PRO A 153 13.07 9.93 2.47
CA PRO A 153 12.85 10.54 3.78
C PRO A 153 11.39 10.99 3.91
N VAL A 154 10.75 10.62 5.01
CA VAL A 154 9.36 10.93 5.32
C VAL A 154 9.24 11.56 6.69
N ILE A 155 8.16 12.30 6.91
CA ILE A 155 7.78 12.84 8.23
C ILE A 155 6.63 12.00 8.79
N ILE A 156 6.75 11.59 10.05
CA ILE A 156 5.61 11.08 10.82
C ILE A 156 4.87 12.31 11.39
N PRO A 157 3.63 12.59 10.98
CA PRO A 157 2.92 13.76 11.49
C PRO A 157 2.56 13.58 12.97
N ALA A 158 2.68 14.66 13.77
CA ALA A 158 2.32 14.64 15.20
C ALA A 158 0.80 14.51 15.47
N ARG A 159 -0.02 14.49 14.42
CA ARG A 159 -1.48 14.39 14.51
C ARG A 159 -1.89 13.02 15.05
N LYS A 160 -2.94 13.03 15.88
CA LYS A 160 -3.50 11.86 16.54
C LYS A 160 -5.00 11.77 16.28
N ILE A 161 -5.53 10.56 16.20
CA ILE A 161 -6.96 10.31 16.04
C ILE A 161 -7.36 9.03 16.78
N SER A 162 -8.51 9.06 17.42
CA SER A 162 -9.21 7.87 17.90
C SER A 162 -10.40 7.63 16.99
N LEU A 163 -10.55 6.40 16.50
CA LEU A 163 -11.63 5.96 15.63
C LEU A 163 -12.60 5.09 16.43
N ASP A 164 -13.84 5.55 16.51
CA ASP A 164 -14.95 4.87 17.15
C ASP A 164 -16.25 5.23 16.40
N ALA A 165 -17.23 4.32 16.47
CA ALA A 165 -18.47 4.44 15.71
C ALA A 165 -19.36 5.60 16.18
N GLU A 166 -19.29 5.97 17.46
CA GLU A 166 -20.05 7.11 18.00
C GLU A 166 -19.58 8.43 17.37
N ARG A 167 -18.26 8.61 17.22
CA ARG A 167 -17.67 9.82 16.62
C ARG A 167 -17.78 9.85 15.10
N TYR A 168 -17.73 8.69 14.46
CA TYR A 168 -17.76 8.53 13.00
C TYR A 168 -18.87 7.55 12.59
N PRO A 169 -20.15 7.95 12.72
CA PRO A 169 -21.28 7.05 12.48
C PRO A 169 -21.50 6.71 10.99
N GLY A 170 -20.83 7.40 10.07
CA GLY A 170 -20.75 6.97 8.67
C GLY A 170 -19.66 5.95 8.41
N GLY A 171 -18.91 5.54 9.42
CA GLY A 171 -17.78 4.62 9.30
C GLY A 171 -16.45 5.29 9.00
N PHE A 172 -15.43 4.46 8.78
CA PHE A 172 -14.07 4.89 8.47
C PHE A 172 -13.28 3.82 7.70
N GLN A 173 -12.27 4.27 6.98
CA GLN A 173 -11.34 3.46 6.21
C GLN A 173 -9.89 3.75 6.65
N ILE A 174 -9.06 2.70 6.69
CA ILE A 174 -7.69 2.76 7.21
C ILE A 174 -6.73 2.19 6.16
N TRP A 175 -5.64 2.90 5.87
CA TRP A 175 -4.55 2.43 5.00
C TRP A 175 -3.18 2.61 5.66
N GLY A 176 -2.24 1.74 5.31
CA GLY A 176 -0.83 2.03 5.50
C GLY A 176 -0.37 3.03 4.45
N SER A 177 0.22 4.16 4.86
CA SER A 177 0.79 5.09 3.89
C SER A 177 2.07 4.50 3.33
N ASN A 178 2.00 3.99 2.09
CA ASN A 178 3.15 3.52 1.34
C ASN A 178 3.86 4.68 0.63
N PRO A 179 5.19 4.60 0.41
CA PRO A 179 5.91 5.62 -0.34
C PRO A 179 5.28 5.83 -1.72
N SER A 180 5.13 7.08 -2.11
CA SER A 180 4.68 7.43 -3.44
C SER A 180 5.61 6.91 -4.55
N ILE A 181 5.06 6.55 -5.70
CA ILE A 181 5.83 6.29 -6.92
C ILE A 181 6.56 7.56 -7.33
N LEU A 182 5.82 8.67 -7.33
CA LEU A 182 6.29 10.01 -7.68
C LEU A 182 5.99 10.96 -6.52
N TRP A 183 6.93 11.85 -6.21
CA TRP A 183 6.73 12.99 -5.32
C TRP A 183 7.56 14.18 -5.79
N THR A 184 6.91 15.18 -6.38
CA THR A 184 7.64 16.36 -6.92
C THR A 184 7.55 17.60 -6.02
N ALA A 185 6.80 17.54 -4.93
CA ALA A 185 6.73 18.65 -3.98
C ALA A 185 8.07 18.83 -3.24
N THR A 186 8.39 20.07 -2.87
CA THR A 186 9.62 20.40 -2.16
C THR A 186 9.58 20.00 -0.68
N ARG A 187 8.39 20.00 -0.07
CA ARG A 187 8.19 19.48 1.28
C ARG A 187 8.34 17.97 1.33
N GLN A 188 8.71 17.44 2.49
CA GLN A 188 8.80 16.00 2.70
C GLN A 188 7.42 15.32 2.64
N GLU A 189 7.41 14.08 2.18
CA GLU A 189 6.24 13.22 2.19
C GLU A 189 5.86 12.85 3.63
N GLU A 190 4.59 13.04 3.98
CA GLU A 190 4.06 12.53 5.24
C GLU A 190 3.74 11.04 5.09
N SER A 191 4.09 10.26 6.11
CA SER A 191 3.96 8.81 6.04
C SER A 191 3.60 8.26 7.41
N ALA A 192 2.48 7.55 7.53
CA ALA A 192 2.05 6.83 8.73
C ALA A 192 0.79 6.02 8.40
N ILE A 193 -0.32 6.21 9.13
CA ILE A 193 -1.62 5.61 8.82
C ILE A 193 -2.51 6.69 8.19
N HIS A 194 -3.02 6.41 7.00
CA HIS A 194 -3.97 7.27 6.32
C HIS A 194 -5.39 6.86 6.70
N VAL A 195 -6.26 7.84 6.96
CA VAL A 195 -7.62 7.62 7.45
C VAL A 195 -8.61 8.46 6.67
N HIS A 196 -9.68 7.82 6.22
CA HIS A 196 -10.93 8.48 5.88
C HIS A 196 -11.96 8.19 6.97
N ALA A 197 -12.73 9.18 7.39
CA ALA A 197 -13.86 8.97 8.30
C ALA A 197 -15.05 9.83 7.88
N TYR A 198 -16.25 9.33 8.16
CA TYR A 198 -17.49 9.84 7.59
C TYR A 198 -18.50 10.18 8.70
N ASP A 199 -19.26 11.26 8.50
CA ASP A 199 -20.38 11.61 9.37
C ASP A 199 -21.62 10.75 9.08
N SER A 200 -22.70 10.94 9.85
CA SER A 200 -23.93 10.15 9.72
C SER A 200 -24.65 10.33 8.38
N GLN A 201 -24.27 11.33 7.59
CA GLN A 201 -24.79 11.56 6.24
C GLN A 201 -23.90 10.91 5.17
N GLY A 202 -22.86 10.16 5.57
CA GLY A 202 -21.89 9.56 4.66
C GLY A 202 -20.92 10.57 4.05
N LYS A 203 -20.85 11.80 4.56
CA LYS A 203 -19.91 12.81 4.06
C LYS A 203 -18.55 12.61 4.73
N ARG A 204 -17.49 12.57 3.93
CA ARG A 204 -16.11 12.49 4.42
C ARG A 204 -15.76 13.75 5.22
N VAL A 205 -15.49 13.55 6.51
CA VAL A 205 -15.09 14.61 7.47
C VAL A 205 -13.63 14.50 7.89
N VAL A 206 -13.01 13.33 7.69
CA VAL A 206 -11.57 13.11 7.85
C VAL A 206 -10.99 12.59 6.55
N ASP A 207 -9.86 13.17 6.14
CA ASP A 207 -9.01 12.74 5.02
C ASP A 207 -7.60 13.23 5.33
N ASN A 208 -6.85 12.43 6.08
CA ASN A 208 -5.49 12.80 6.49
C ASN A 208 -4.66 11.60 6.93
N THR A 209 -3.35 11.83 7.02
CA THR A 209 -2.37 10.91 7.58
C THR A 209 -2.08 11.28 9.04
N TYR A 210 -2.03 10.28 9.91
CA TYR A 210 -1.88 10.43 11.36
C TYR A 210 -0.73 9.56 11.87
N GLY A 211 0.11 10.12 12.73
CA GLY A 211 1.20 9.38 13.38
C GLY A 211 0.73 8.48 14.52
N GLU A 212 -0.45 8.77 15.09
CA GLU A 212 -1.09 7.94 16.10
C GLU A 212 -2.56 7.70 15.74
N VAL A 213 -2.93 6.44 15.48
CA VAL A 213 -4.33 6.03 15.24
C VAL A 213 -4.72 5.01 16.27
N ARG A 214 -5.79 5.27 17.01
CA ARG A 214 -6.35 4.33 17.99
C ARG A 214 -7.69 3.78 17.54
N VAL A 215 -7.89 2.48 17.71
CA VAL A 215 -9.17 1.79 17.54
C VAL A 215 -9.46 1.01 18.82
N MET A 216 -10.67 1.10 19.37
CA MET A 216 -11.02 0.45 20.66
C MET A 216 -9.99 0.75 21.78
N GLY A 217 -9.47 1.99 21.82
CA GLY A 217 -8.42 2.42 22.76
C GLY A 217 -7.01 1.89 22.47
N ARG A 218 -6.84 0.92 21.57
CA ARG A 218 -5.56 0.30 21.21
C ARG A 218 -4.88 1.06 20.09
N LEU A 219 -3.57 1.26 20.21
CA LEU A 219 -2.75 1.91 19.19
C LEU A 219 -2.51 0.96 18.02
N LEU A 220 -2.76 1.42 16.80
CA LEU A 220 -2.34 0.72 15.59
C LEU A 220 -0.86 0.95 15.32
N ASP A 221 -0.14 -0.14 15.08
CA ASP A 221 1.24 -0.10 14.64
C ASP A 221 1.30 0.22 13.12
N ILE A 222 2.11 1.22 12.76
CA ILE A 222 2.22 1.71 11.38
C ILE A 222 2.76 0.62 10.44
N GLU A 223 3.76 -0.14 10.89
CA GLU A 223 4.40 -1.16 10.06
C GLU A 223 3.47 -2.35 9.87
N MET A 224 2.81 -2.81 10.94
CA MET A 224 1.83 -3.90 10.85
C MET A 224 0.69 -3.55 9.89
N VAL A 225 0.17 -2.32 9.93
CA VAL A 225 -0.89 -1.85 9.01
C VAL A 225 -0.40 -1.82 7.56
N ARG A 226 0.82 -1.32 7.29
CA ARG A 226 1.37 -1.32 5.93
C ARG A 226 1.59 -2.72 5.40
N VAL A 227 2.19 -3.61 6.19
CA VAL A 227 2.46 -4.99 5.79
C VAL A 227 1.14 -5.74 5.59
N LEU A 228 0.13 -5.49 6.44
CA LEU A 228 -1.20 -6.09 6.28
C LEU A 228 -1.84 -5.72 4.94
N GLN A 229 -1.68 -4.46 4.51
CA GLN A 229 -2.19 -4.00 3.23
C GLN A 229 -1.62 -4.79 2.05
N ILE A 230 -0.32 -5.11 2.10
CA ILE A 230 0.35 -5.94 1.09
C ILE A 230 -0.10 -7.40 1.19
N GLN A 231 -0.19 -7.94 2.40
CA GLN A 231 -0.65 -9.31 2.64
C GLN A 231 -2.07 -9.53 2.09
N GLN A 232 -2.99 -8.57 2.30
CA GLN A 232 -4.36 -8.64 1.79
C GLN A 232 -4.45 -8.43 0.27
N ALA A 233 -3.53 -7.66 -0.31
CA ALA A 233 -3.45 -7.43 -1.74
C ALA A 233 -2.90 -8.63 -2.54
N LEU A 234 -2.34 -9.65 -1.87
CA LEU A 234 -1.78 -10.85 -2.48
C LEU A 234 -2.77 -12.03 -2.38
N PRO A 235 -3.46 -12.42 -3.47
CA PRO A 235 -4.44 -13.51 -3.43
C PRO A 235 -3.86 -14.83 -2.91
N SER A 236 -2.59 -15.11 -3.22
CA SER A 236 -1.88 -16.32 -2.77
C SER A 236 -1.66 -16.40 -1.26
N LEU A 237 -1.89 -15.32 -0.51
CA LEU A 237 -1.73 -15.29 0.95
C LEU A 237 -3.04 -15.34 1.73
N GLN A 238 -4.20 -15.25 1.07
CA GLN A 238 -5.50 -15.13 1.76
C GLN A 238 -5.73 -16.27 2.76
N ASP A 239 -5.43 -17.51 2.37
CA ASP A 239 -5.60 -18.70 3.23
C ASP A 239 -4.47 -18.89 4.27
N TYR A 240 -3.39 -18.10 4.16
CA TYR A 240 -2.21 -18.21 5.00
C TYR A 240 -2.08 -17.08 6.01
N LEU A 241 -2.85 -16.01 5.86
CA LEU A 241 -2.78 -14.81 6.70
C LEU A 241 -3.53 -15.02 8.02
N ASN A 242 -2.77 -15.03 9.13
CA ASN A 242 -3.28 -15.27 10.47
C ASN A 242 -2.74 -14.23 11.48
N SER A 243 -3.19 -14.34 12.74
CA SER A 243 -2.62 -13.61 13.86
C SER A 243 -2.35 -14.61 14.98
N TYR A 244 -1.07 -14.87 15.24
CA TYR A 244 -0.65 -15.77 16.31
C TYR A 244 -0.10 -15.01 17.51
N HIS A 245 -0.17 -15.65 18.65
CA HIS A 245 0.56 -15.26 19.86
C HIS A 245 1.65 -16.29 20.13
N CYS A 246 2.77 -15.83 20.67
CA CYS A 246 3.84 -16.72 21.11
C CYS A 246 3.32 -17.58 22.28
N PRO A 247 3.36 -18.93 22.18
CA PRO A 247 2.83 -19.80 23.24
C PRO A 247 3.64 -19.77 24.55
N TYR A 248 4.81 -19.12 24.56
CA TYR A 248 5.68 -19.05 25.73
C TYR A 248 5.56 -17.76 26.53
N CYS A 249 5.12 -16.67 25.91
CA CYS A 249 5.05 -15.36 26.56
C CYS A 249 3.78 -14.57 26.23
N ASP A 250 2.89 -15.14 25.40
CA ASP A 250 1.64 -14.56 24.94
C ASP A 250 1.79 -13.23 24.16
N HIS A 251 3.00 -12.90 23.72
CA HIS A 251 3.23 -11.74 22.86
C HIS A 251 2.63 -11.97 21.46
N PRO A 252 1.86 -11.02 20.90
CA PRO A 252 1.38 -11.11 19.52
C PRO A 252 2.56 -11.15 18.55
N HIS A 253 2.59 -12.14 17.66
CA HIS A 253 3.73 -12.37 16.76
C HIS A 253 3.52 -11.65 15.42
N PHE A 254 4.50 -10.84 15.02
CA PHE A 254 4.52 -10.18 13.72
C PHE A 254 5.67 -10.68 12.84
N ASP A 255 5.32 -11.30 11.70
CA ASP A 255 6.31 -11.68 10.70
C ASP A 255 6.78 -10.44 9.91
N GLN A 256 8.09 -10.26 9.83
CA GLN A 256 8.74 -9.11 9.20
C GLN A 256 9.51 -9.50 7.93
N ALA A 257 9.84 -8.50 7.11
CA ALA A 257 10.58 -8.67 5.86
C ALA A 257 9.95 -9.76 4.97
N LEU A 258 10.76 -10.62 4.34
CA LEU A 258 10.24 -11.67 3.46
C LEU A 258 9.37 -12.71 4.19
N LEU A 259 9.56 -12.91 5.50
CA LEU A 259 8.71 -13.82 6.27
C LEU A 259 7.27 -13.31 6.37
N ALA A 260 7.03 -12.01 6.18
CA ALA A 260 5.70 -11.44 6.15
C ALA A 260 4.86 -11.90 4.94
N VAL A 261 5.51 -12.41 3.88
CA VAL A 261 4.85 -12.83 2.62
C VAL A 261 5.20 -14.25 2.17
N ILE A 262 5.98 -14.98 2.96
CA ILE A 262 6.33 -16.38 2.69
C ILE A 262 5.71 -17.25 3.79
N PRO A 263 4.61 -17.98 3.51
CA PRO A 263 4.00 -18.86 4.50
C PRO A 263 4.96 -19.93 5.00
N HIS A 264 5.16 -19.97 6.31
CA HIS A 264 6.12 -20.84 6.99
C HIS A 264 5.54 -21.36 8.31
N GLN A 265 6.22 -22.33 8.94
CA GLN A 265 5.76 -22.96 10.18
C GLN A 265 6.57 -22.55 11.41
N LYS A 266 7.80 -22.04 11.23
CA LYS A 266 8.77 -21.77 12.30
C LYS A 266 8.86 -20.28 12.54
N HIS A 267 8.25 -19.80 13.61
CA HIS A 267 8.27 -18.38 13.98
C HIS A 267 9.22 -18.15 15.14
N ALA A 268 9.96 -17.04 15.13
CA ALA A 268 10.81 -16.61 16.23
C ALA A 268 10.17 -15.40 16.90
N CYS A 269 9.78 -15.52 18.17
CA CYS A 269 9.16 -14.40 18.90
C CYS A 269 10.19 -13.28 19.15
N GLU A 270 9.84 -12.08 18.75
CA GLU A 270 10.58 -10.84 18.96
C GLU A 270 10.77 -10.49 20.44
N GLN A 271 9.83 -10.90 21.31
CA GLN A 271 9.84 -10.56 22.73
C GLN A 271 10.66 -11.55 23.58
N CYS A 272 10.47 -12.86 23.41
CA CYS A 272 11.14 -13.87 24.24
C CYS A 272 12.19 -14.72 23.49
N HIS A 273 12.37 -14.47 22.19
CA HIS A 273 13.35 -15.12 21.32
C HIS A 273 13.20 -16.64 21.17
N ARG A 274 12.13 -17.23 21.71
CA ARG A 274 11.83 -18.64 21.51
C ARG A 274 11.21 -18.87 20.14
N VAL A 275 11.61 -19.98 19.53
CA VAL A 275 11.00 -20.47 18.29
C VAL A 275 9.77 -21.29 18.63
N PHE A 276 8.67 -21.04 17.95
CA PHE A 276 7.43 -21.82 18.07
C PHE A 276 6.92 -22.25 16.70
N ILE A 277 6.06 -23.27 16.71
CA ILE A 277 5.53 -23.90 15.50
C ILE A 277 4.03 -23.64 15.37
N THR A 278 3.60 -23.32 14.16
CA THR A 278 2.20 -23.10 13.76
C THR A 278 1.89 -23.90 12.49
N PRO A 279 0.61 -24.02 12.07
CA PRO A 279 0.30 -24.34 10.68
C PRO A 279 1.01 -23.37 9.73
N ARG A 280 1.26 -23.80 8.48
CA ARG A 280 1.95 -22.95 7.49
C ARG A 280 1.15 -21.66 7.31
N ALA A 281 1.74 -20.51 7.64
CA ALA A 281 1.05 -19.23 7.67
C ALA A 281 2.04 -18.04 7.71
N VAL A 282 1.51 -16.83 7.58
CA VAL A 282 2.17 -15.57 7.95
C VAL A 282 1.33 -14.89 9.03
N SER A 283 1.97 -14.25 10.00
CA SER A 283 1.32 -13.64 11.16
C SER A 283 1.39 -12.13 11.12
N ASN A 284 0.24 -11.47 11.34
CA ASN A 284 0.16 -10.02 11.53
C ASN A 284 -0.86 -9.67 12.63
N PRO A 285 -0.44 -9.12 13.78
CA PRO A 285 -1.33 -8.81 14.90
C PRO A 285 -2.44 -7.80 14.56
N ALA A 286 -2.20 -6.89 13.61
CA ALA A 286 -3.21 -5.92 13.19
C ALA A 286 -4.46 -6.60 12.63
N LEU A 287 -4.34 -7.81 12.05
CA LEU A 287 -5.47 -8.57 11.54
C LEU A 287 -6.50 -8.89 12.63
N ALA A 288 -6.06 -9.37 13.79
CA ALA A 288 -6.97 -9.74 14.88
C ALA A 288 -7.70 -8.51 15.43
N LEU A 289 -6.98 -7.39 15.59
CA LEU A 289 -7.56 -6.14 16.07
C LEU A 289 -8.62 -5.59 15.11
N LEU A 290 -8.33 -5.58 13.80
CA LEU A 290 -9.28 -5.09 12.80
C LEU A 290 -10.48 -6.03 12.61
N LYS A 291 -10.31 -7.35 12.81
CA LYS A 291 -11.44 -8.29 12.85
C LYS A 291 -12.36 -8.03 14.05
N GLN A 292 -11.79 -7.80 15.24
CA GLN A 292 -12.57 -7.43 16.43
C GLN A 292 -13.34 -6.12 16.21
N LEU A 293 -12.69 -5.15 15.57
CA LEU A 293 -13.32 -3.88 15.21
C LEU A 293 -14.47 -4.07 14.22
N ALA A 294 -14.32 -4.94 13.21
CA ALA A 294 -15.37 -5.26 12.25
C ALA A 294 -16.62 -5.83 12.94
N SER A 295 -16.43 -6.84 13.81
CA SER A 295 -17.54 -7.45 14.56
C SER A 295 -18.25 -6.43 15.46
N ALA A 296 -17.49 -5.58 16.15
CA ALA A 296 -18.07 -4.53 16.99
C ALA A 296 -18.86 -3.49 16.17
N THR A 297 -18.43 -3.18 14.94
CA THR A 297 -19.17 -2.26 14.06
C THR A 297 -20.42 -2.88 13.44
N GLU A 298 -20.42 -4.19 13.18
CA GLU A 298 -21.60 -4.92 12.68
C GLU A 298 -22.72 -4.95 13.74
N GLU A 299 -22.38 -5.25 15.00
CA GLU A 299 -23.34 -5.27 16.11
C GLU A 299 -24.07 -3.93 16.29
N ILE A 300 -23.34 -2.81 16.20
CA ILE A 300 -23.92 -1.46 16.31
C ILE A 300 -24.89 -1.16 15.16
N ASN A 301 -24.57 -1.61 13.94
CA ASN A 301 -25.40 -1.37 12.77
C ASN A 301 -26.74 -2.11 12.88
N ASP A 302 -26.73 -3.34 13.40
CA ASP A 302 -27.95 -4.14 13.61
C ASP A 302 -28.85 -3.55 14.71
N GLU A 303 -28.27 -3.03 15.80
CA GLU A 303 -29.02 -2.35 16.88
C GLU A 303 -29.63 -1.01 16.43
N SER A 304 -28.99 -0.30 15.48
CA SER A 304 -29.51 0.96 14.95
C SER A 304 -30.65 0.80 13.93
N CYS A 305 -30.86 -0.43 13.42
CA CYS A 305 -31.93 -0.80 12.48
C CYS A 305 -33.14 -1.47 13.15
N SER A 306 -33.11 -1.68 14.47
CA SER A 306 -34.18 -2.29 15.26
C SER A 306 -34.95 -1.28 16.11
#